data_AF-A0A378WDP7-F1
#
_entry.id   AF-A0A378WDP7-F1
#
_cell.length_a   1.000
_cell.length_b   1.000
_cell.length_c   1.000
_cell.angle_alpha   90.00
_cell.angle_beta   90.00
_cell.angle_gamma   90.00
#
_symmetry.space_group_name_H-M   'P 1'
#
loop_
_entity.id
_entity.type
_entity.pdbx_description
1 polymer ?
#
loop_
_entity_poly.entity_id
_entity_poly.type
_entity_poly.pdbx_seq_one_letter_code
_entity_poly.pdbx_strand_id
1 'polypeptide(L)'
;MAGSNLMHWVQQLDELEQVVKHFADAMRFHPRQDEWIAGDPSQALRDTTLGHYLRDLPRLNTADDPELHRTSSALAEAIRAVTESRQQRWTARELVPALDVIYAGIAPMRAALTAGAATPATLESIVAELRSEFTLSLAVMLSGQYAVVTKLHEWYSAASGVPEDAYLDVRRFEIVNQAGPARIPMRDLEIATHGGVTMLTQTGFVSIDRFSPVQQLLYGQWFAYMHSLWDEQYRGRVAAAHGTAPDGNPWDSRDIRVPLFGDIRRIRNDFIHNKGIVDEASETEVLHWFTDGKVAAIKPEQMMSLLTMFPEADLLTAPTQAGRPSRKPLPWSAEPSLLEQVQQRARQLGMNRKGRKEIGAAALELWLTANPAPAGDD
;
A
#
# COMPACT_ATOMS: atom_id res chain seq x y z
N MET A 1 3.45 13.92 10.77
CA MET A 1 2.59 12.71 10.74
C MET A 1 3.04 11.82 9.59
N ALA A 2 3.10 10.49 9.77
CA ALA A 2 3.45 9.56 8.68
C ALA A 2 2.39 9.61 7.55
N GLY A 3 2.80 9.45 6.29
CA GLY A 3 1.96 9.65 5.09
C GLY A 3 0.66 8.84 5.09
N SER A 4 0.74 7.57 5.48
CA SER A 4 -0.40 6.65 5.63
C SER A 4 -1.49 7.15 6.59
N ASN A 5 -1.12 7.80 7.70
CA ASN A 5 -2.09 8.33 8.67
C ASN A 5 -2.78 9.59 8.11
N LEU A 6 -2.06 10.43 7.37
CA LEU A 6 -2.64 11.60 6.71
C LEU A 6 -3.68 11.22 5.66
N MET A 7 -3.38 10.23 4.80
CA MET A 7 -4.31 9.77 3.77
C MET A 7 -5.60 9.21 4.37
N HIS A 8 -5.50 8.46 5.47
CA HIS A 8 -6.66 7.98 6.23
C HIS A 8 -7.52 9.16 6.74
N TRP A 9 -6.91 10.18 7.33
CA TRP A 9 -7.64 11.35 7.85
C TRP A 9 -8.30 12.18 6.75
N VAL A 10 -7.62 12.38 5.63
CA VAL A 10 -8.19 13.07 4.46
C VAL A 10 -9.39 12.30 3.92
N GLN A 11 -9.26 10.98 3.73
CA GLN A 11 -10.36 10.14 3.28
C GLN A 11 -11.54 10.15 4.27
N GLN A 12 -11.26 10.08 5.58
CA GLN A 12 -12.32 10.20 6.59
C GLN A 12 -13.06 11.54 6.52
N LEU A 13 -12.36 12.65 6.24
CA LEU A 13 -12.99 13.95 6.06
C LEU A 13 -13.82 14.02 4.78
N ASP A 14 -13.39 13.38 3.69
CA ASP A 14 -14.16 13.30 2.45
C ASP A 14 -15.46 12.51 2.65
N GLU A 15 -15.38 11.36 3.32
CA GLU A 15 -16.55 10.56 3.67
C GLU A 15 -17.49 11.35 4.62
N LEU A 16 -16.92 12.04 5.61
CA LEU A 16 -17.68 12.89 6.53
C LEU A 16 -18.39 14.03 5.78
N GLU A 17 -17.71 14.69 4.85
CA GLU A 17 -18.26 15.77 4.04
C GLU A 17 -19.44 15.29 3.21
N GLN A 18 -19.30 14.15 2.54
CA GLN A 18 -20.37 13.56 1.74
C GLN A 18 -21.58 13.20 2.61
N VAL A 19 -21.37 12.53 3.74
CA VAL A 19 -22.47 12.11 4.63
C VAL A 19 -23.21 13.34 5.19
N VAL A 20 -22.48 14.32 5.71
CA VAL A 20 -23.07 15.54 6.29
C VAL A 20 -23.84 16.33 5.24
N LYS A 21 -23.26 16.52 4.05
CA LYS A 21 -23.90 17.23 2.94
C LYS A 21 -25.18 16.54 2.49
N HIS A 22 -25.13 15.24 2.19
CA HIS A 22 -26.31 14.49 1.75
C HIS A 22 -27.42 14.51 2.80
N PHE A 23 -27.06 14.41 4.08
CA PHE A 23 -28.05 14.42 5.14
C PHE A 23 -28.66 15.81 5.37
N ALA A 24 -27.85 16.87 5.33
CA ALA A 24 -28.33 18.24 5.39
C ALA A 24 -29.28 18.55 4.22
N ASP A 25 -28.93 18.14 2.99
CA ASP A 25 -29.76 18.32 1.81
C ASP A 25 -31.09 17.56 1.93
N ALA A 26 -31.05 16.29 2.34
CA ALA A 26 -32.27 15.50 2.57
C ALA A 26 -33.21 16.16 3.59
N MET A 27 -32.65 16.76 4.66
CA MET A 27 -33.43 17.45 5.68
C MET A 27 -33.92 18.83 5.23
N ARG A 28 -33.17 19.57 4.42
CA ARG A 28 -33.62 20.84 3.81
C ARG A 28 -34.85 20.67 2.94
N PHE A 29 -34.93 19.56 2.20
CA PHE A 29 -36.09 19.26 1.34
C PHE A 29 -37.18 18.48 2.06
N HIS A 30 -37.05 18.21 3.37
CA HIS A 30 -38.07 17.49 4.12
C HIS A 30 -39.37 18.32 4.17
N PRO A 31 -40.54 17.74 3.81
CA PRO A 31 -41.79 18.49 3.71
C PRO A 31 -42.30 19.00 5.06
N ARG A 32 -41.85 18.39 6.17
CA ARG A 32 -42.25 18.73 7.54
C ARG A 32 -41.04 19.26 8.29
N GLN A 33 -40.78 20.56 8.14
CA GLN A 33 -39.59 21.22 8.71
C GLN A 33 -39.65 21.37 10.23
N ASP A 34 -40.88 21.48 10.78
CA ASP A 34 -41.15 21.79 12.18
C ASP A 34 -41.64 20.59 13.00
N GLU A 35 -41.80 19.43 12.36
CA GLU A 35 -42.15 18.20 13.07
C GLU A 35 -40.89 17.49 13.54
N TRP A 36 -41.01 16.78 14.66
CA TRP A 36 -39.94 15.92 15.15
C TRP A 36 -39.65 14.80 14.14
N ILE A 37 -38.38 14.63 13.82
CA ILE A 37 -37.90 13.51 13.02
C ILE A 37 -38.17 12.21 13.79
N ALA A 38 -38.73 11.21 13.11
CA ALA A 38 -39.02 9.92 13.71
C ALA A 38 -37.72 9.17 14.07
N GLY A 39 -37.72 8.48 15.22
CA GLY A 39 -36.56 7.75 15.72
C GLY A 39 -35.63 8.59 16.59
N ASP A 40 -34.37 8.17 16.71
CA ASP A 40 -33.29 8.89 17.39
C ASP A 40 -32.22 9.27 16.37
N PRO A 41 -32.32 10.45 15.72
CA PRO A 41 -31.34 10.93 14.75
C PRO A 41 -29.92 11.00 15.35
N SER A 42 -29.80 11.32 16.64
CA SER A 42 -28.50 11.39 17.31
C SER A 42 -27.83 10.02 17.37
N GLN A 43 -28.60 8.95 17.66
CA GLN A 43 -28.10 7.58 17.60
C GLN A 43 -27.73 7.16 16.18
N ALA A 44 -28.58 7.44 15.19
CA ALA A 44 -28.29 7.11 13.80
C ALA A 44 -26.97 7.77 13.33
N LEU A 45 -26.74 9.03 13.70
CA LEU A 45 -25.51 9.75 13.36
C LEU A 45 -24.28 9.18 14.08
N ARG A 46 -24.40 8.72 15.34
CA ARG A 46 -23.33 8.00 16.06
C ARG A 46 -22.90 6.71 15.35
N ASP A 47 -23.80 6.09 14.60
CA ASP A 47 -23.53 4.84 13.87
C ASP A 47 -23.00 5.09 12.44
N THR A 48 -22.85 6.35 12.03
CA THR A 48 -22.26 6.76 10.73
C THR A 48 -20.81 7.25 10.86
N THR A 49 -20.23 7.77 9.77
CA THR A 49 -18.88 8.38 9.71
C THR A 49 -18.65 9.47 10.77
N LEU A 50 -19.70 10.18 11.21
CA LEU A 50 -19.63 11.14 12.32
C LEU A 50 -19.15 10.49 13.63
N GLY A 51 -19.70 9.33 13.98
CA GLY A 51 -19.26 8.57 15.16
C GLY A 51 -17.90 7.90 14.97
N HIS A 52 -17.58 7.45 13.75
CA HIS A 52 -16.22 6.97 13.43
C HIS A 52 -15.16 8.04 13.66
N TYR A 53 -15.39 9.25 13.15
CA TYR A 53 -14.50 10.38 13.34
C TYR A 53 -14.23 10.65 14.84
N LEU A 54 -15.28 10.71 15.67
CA LEU A 54 -15.11 10.92 17.12
C LEU A 54 -14.35 9.78 17.80
N ARG A 55 -14.55 8.52 17.38
CA ARG A 55 -13.84 7.35 17.92
C ARG A 55 -12.36 7.37 17.56
N ASP A 56 -12.02 7.81 16.36
CA ASP A 56 -10.65 7.79 15.86
C ASP A 56 -9.87 9.05 16.25
N LEU A 57 -10.56 10.15 16.59
CA LEU A 57 -9.93 11.44 16.94
C LEU A 57 -8.82 11.34 17.99
N PRO A 58 -8.91 10.55 19.08
CA PRO A 58 -7.83 10.39 20.03
C PRO A 58 -6.53 9.80 19.43
N ARG A 59 -6.60 9.18 18.25
CA ARG A 59 -5.44 8.64 17.50
C ARG A 59 -4.78 9.70 16.62
N LEU A 60 -5.41 10.86 16.43
CA LEU A 60 -4.79 11.98 15.74
C LEU A 60 -3.74 12.61 16.67
N ASN A 61 -2.47 12.56 16.27
CA ASN A 61 -1.42 13.22 17.03
C ASN A 61 -1.44 14.73 16.70
N THR A 62 -1.93 15.53 17.65
CA THR A 62 -1.95 16.99 17.55
C THR A 62 -0.95 17.68 18.49
N ALA A 63 -0.04 16.93 19.12
CA ALA A 63 0.80 17.45 20.21
C ALA A 63 1.70 18.63 19.78
N ASP A 64 2.19 18.57 18.54
CA ASP A 64 3.13 19.56 17.98
C ASP A 64 2.47 20.51 16.96
N ASP A 65 1.15 20.45 16.80
CA ASP A 65 0.41 21.25 15.82
C ASP A 65 -0.82 21.93 16.47
N PRO A 66 -0.65 23.17 16.96
CA PRO A 66 -1.73 23.92 17.61
C PRO A 66 -2.91 24.22 16.69
N GLU A 67 -2.68 24.36 15.38
CA GLU A 67 -3.72 24.65 14.41
C GLU A 67 -4.54 23.41 14.11
N LEU A 68 -3.89 22.26 13.93
CA LEU A 68 -4.55 20.97 13.83
C LEU A 68 -5.34 20.65 15.10
N HIS A 69 -4.76 20.87 16.28
CA HIS A 69 -5.45 20.65 17.55
C HIS A 69 -6.72 21.50 17.67
N ARG A 70 -6.64 22.78 17.32
CA ARG A 70 -7.76 23.72 17.37
C ARG A 70 -8.87 23.33 16.41
N THR A 71 -8.52 23.06 15.15
CA THR A 71 -9.50 22.72 14.10
C THR A 71 -10.15 21.36 14.33
N SER A 72 -9.37 20.35 14.78
CA SER A 72 -9.89 19.03 15.12
C SER A 72 -10.83 19.06 16.32
N SER A 73 -10.50 19.87 17.35
CA SER A 73 -11.34 20.04 18.53
C SER A 73 -12.66 20.75 18.20
N ALA A 74 -12.61 21.81 17.39
CA ALA A 74 -13.80 22.54 16.97
C ALA A 74 -14.76 21.65 16.14
N LEU A 75 -14.22 20.85 15.21
CA LEU A 75 -15.03 19.89 14.44
C LEU A 75 -15.63 18.80 15.34
N ALA A 76 -14.85 18.28 16.29
CA ALA A 76 -15.33 17.29 17.26
C ALA A 76 -16.45 17.84 18.14
N GLU A 77 -16.35 19.07 18.62
CA GLU A 77 -17.41 19.74 19.38
C GLU A 77 -18.70 19.89 18.56
N ALA A 78 -18.59 20.31 17.30
CA ALA A 78 -19.73 20.39 16.39
C ALA A 78 -20.41 19.03 16.19
N ILE A 79 -19.63 17.96 16.04
CA ILE A 79 -20.18 16.61 15.89
C ILE A 79 -20.85 16.15 17.18
N ARG A 80 -20.20 16.32 18.35
CA ARG A 80 -20.79 15.96 19.65
C ARG A 80 -22.08 16.73 19.93
N ALA A 81 -22.19 17.98 19.50
CA ALA A 81 -23.41 18.76 19.65
C ALA A 81 -24.63 18.11 18.96
N VAL A 82 -24.41 17.28 17.93
CA VAL A 82 -25.47 16.55 17.23
C VAL A 82 -25.57 15.10 17.69
N THR A 83 -24.44 14.44 17.95
CA THR A 83 -24.40 13.00 18.27
C THR A 83 -24.54 12.68 19.75
N GLU A 84 -24.18 13.58 20.65
CA GLU A 84 -24.19 13.38 22.11
C GLU A 84 -25.17 14.32 22.83
N SER A 85 -25.95 15.10 22.07
CA SER A 85 -26.96 15.99 22.64
C SER A 85 -27.91 15.23 23.56
N ARG A 86 -28.20 15.82 24.73
CA ARG A 86 -29.28 15.36 25.62
C ARG A 86 -30.65 15.49 24.96
N GLN A 87 -30.78 16.26 23.88
CA GLN A 87 -31.97 16.25 23.02
C GLN A 87 -31.94 15.01 22.12
N GLN A 88 -32.79 14.04 22.45
CA GLN A 88 -33.05 12.83 21.65
C GLN A 88 -34.00 13.10 20.46
N ARG A 89 -34.38 14.36 20.24
CA ARG A 89 -35.36 14.76 19.22
C ARG A 89 -34.86 16.01 18.52
N TRP A 90 -34.95 15.97 17.20
CA TRP A 90 -34.58 17.06 16.31
C TRP A 90 -35.75 17.33 15.36
N THR A 91 -36.00 18.59 15.06
CA THR A 91 -36.71 18.98 13.84
C THR A 91 -35.70 19.17 12.69
N ALA A 92 -36.16 19.11 11.43
CA ALA A 92 -35.27 19.41 10.31
C ALA A 92 -34.75 20.87 10.36
N ARG A 93 -35.58 21.82 10.83
CA ARG A 93 -35.19 23.21 11.06
C ARG A 93 -34.06 23.37 12.06
N GLU A 94 -33.98 22.52 13.09
CA GLU A 94 -32.91 22.54 14.08
C GLU A 94 -31.67 21.75 13.63
N LEU A 95 -31.87 20.62 12.95
CA LEU A 95 -30.80 19.71 12.57
C LEU A 95 -29.96 20.26 11.41
N VAL A 96 -30.57 20.89 10.41
CA VAL A 96 -29.86 21.43 9.24
C VAL A 96 -28.77 22.44 9.64
N PRO A 97 -29.05 23.48 10.47
CA PRO A 97 -28.00 24.39 10.94
C PRO A 97 -26.88 23.69 11.70
N ALA A 98 -27.19 22.64 12.48
CA ALA A 98 -26.17 21.91 13.23
C ALA A 98 -25.26 21.08 12.29
N LEU A 99 -25.83 20.47 11.25
CA LEU A 99 -25.06 19.80 10.18
C LEU A 99 -24.21 20.80 9.38
N ASP A 100 -24.71 22.03 9.16
CA ASP A 100 -23.96 23.08 8.46
C ASP A 100 -22.74 23.56 9.23
N VAL A 101 -22.82 23.61 10.56
CA VAL A 101 -21.66 23.89 11.42
C VAL A 101 -20.60 22.79 11.28
N ILE A 102 -21.01 21.52 11.21
CA ILE A 102 -20.08 20.41 10.96
C ILE A 102 -19.45 20.55 9.57
N TYR A 103 -20.26 20.78 8.53
CA TYR A 103 -19.79 20.95 7.15
C TYR A 103 -18.77 22.09 7.04
N ALA A 104 -19.05 23.24 7.65
CA ALA A 104 -18.15 24.39 7.66
C ALA A 104 -16.83 24.12 8.41
N GLY A 105 -16.82 23.20 9.39
CA GLY A 105 -15.62 22.80 10.13
C GLY A 105 -14.69 21.85 9.38
N ILE A 106 -15.14 21.22 8.29
CA ILE A 106 -14.35 20.23 7.54
C ILE A 106 -13.21 20.90 6.77
N ALA A 107 -13.48 21.99 6.05
CA ALA A 107 -12.46 22.64 5.23
C ALA A 107 -11.27 23.20 6.05
N PRO A 108 -11.48 23.89 7.20
CA PRO A 108 -10.39 24.29 8.08
C PRO A 108 -9.57 23.11 8.63
N MET A 109 -10.24 22.00 8.99
CA MET A 109 -9.56 20.79 9.45
C MET A 109 -8.71 20.17 8.34
N ARG A 110 -9.25 20.11 7.11
CA ARG A 110 -8.51 19.61 5.93
C ARG A 110 -7.28 20.47 5.65
N ALA A 111 -7.43 21.79 5.71
CA ALA A 111 -6.32 22.72 5.52
C ALA A 111 -5.24 22.57 6.60
N ALA A 112 -5.61 22.37 7.87
CA ALA A 112 -4.66 22.13 8.95
C ALA A 112 -3.90 20.80 8.76
N LEU A 113 -4.59 19.73 8.35
CA LEU A 113 -3.98 18.44 8.04
C LEU A 113 -2.95 18.54 6.91
N THR A 114 -3.26 19.28 5.85
CA THR A 114 -2.37 19.42 4.68
C THR A 114 -1.25 20.42 4.93
N ALA A 115 -1.45 21.44 5.77
CA ALA A 115 -0.41 22.40 6.15
C ALA A 115 0.79 21.72 6.83
N GLY A 116 0.56 20.73 7.70
CA GLY A 116 1.62 19.92 8.30
C GLY A 116 2.35 18.98 7.34
N ALA A 117 1.73 18.65 6.19
CA ALA A 117 2.31 17.82 5.13
C ALA A 117 3.33 18.56 4.25
N ALA A 118 3.42 19.89 4.38
CA ALA A 118 4.42 20.70 3.68
C ALA A 118 5.85 20.53 4.23
N THR A 119 6.02 19.86 5.38
CA THR A 119 7.35 19.41 5.82
C THR A 119 7.71 18.15 5.02
N PRO A 120 8.82 18.14 4.25
CA PRO A 120 9.23 16.96 3.51
C PRO A 120 9.29 15.76 4.47
N ALA A 121 8.66 14.65 4.10
CA ALA A 121 8.71 13.44 4.91
C ALA A 121 10.18 13.07 5.14
N THR A 122 10.59 12.98 6.40
CA THR A 122 11.97 12.60 6.72
C THR A 122 12.23 11.17 6.27
N LEU A 123 13.50 10.84 6.05
CA LEU A 123 13.90 9.49 5.66
C LEU A 123 13.38 8.45 6.68
N GLU A 124 13.46 8.74 7.97
CA GLU A 124 12.98 7.87 9.05
C GLU A 124 11.47 7.64 8.97
N SER A 125 10.70 8.69 8.65
CA SER A 125 9.25 8.59 8.47
C SER A 125 8.89 7.69 7.29
N ILE A 126 9.58 7.85 6.15
CA ILE A 126 9.37 7.02 4.95
C ILE A 126 9.73 5.56 5.24
N VAL A 127 10.85 5.31 5.94
CA VAL A 127 11.30 3.96 6.30
C VAL A 127 10.36 3.30 7.31
N ALA A 128 9.83 4.04 8.27
CA ALA A 128 8.83 3.54 9.22
C ALA A 128 7.50 3.19 8.53
N GLU A 129 7.07 4.01 7.57
CA GLU A 129 5.88 3.73 6.75
C GLU A 129 6.06 2.44 5.94
N LEU A 130 7.18 2.32 5.23
CA LEU A 130 7.53 1.10 4.47
C LEU A 130 7.57 -0.14 5.37
N ARG A 131 8.09 -0.03 6.60
CA ARG A 131 8.10 -1.14 7.57
C ARG A 131 6.70 -1.59 7.94
N SER A 132 5.81 -0.63 8.17
CA SER A 132 4.41 -0.91 8.50
C SER A 132 3.74 -1.68 7.36
N GLU A 133 3.90 -1.21 6.12
CA GLU A 133 3.31 -1.87 4.94
C GLU A 133 3.94 -3.24 4.64
N PHE A 134 5.26 -3.37 4.80
CA PHE A 134 5.96 -4.64 4.69
C PHE A 134 5.40 -5.66 5.69
N THR A 135 5.24 -5.25 6.96
CA THR A 135 4.71 -6.10 8.03
C THR A 135 3.24 -6.45 7.80
N LEU A 136 2.42 -5.46 7.43
CA LEU A 136 1.00 -5.65 7.15
C LEU A 136 0.78 -6.60 5.98
N SER A 137 1.53 -6.44 4.88
CA SER A 137 1.40 -7.30 3.70
C SER A 137 1.78 -8.76 4.00
N LEU A 138 2.83 -8.98 4.82
CA LEU A 138 3.18 -10.30 5.32
C LEU A 138 2.05 -10.89 6.18
N ALA A 139 1.49 -10.10 7.10
CA ALA A 139 0.39 -10.53 7.95
C ALA A 139 -0.84 -10.95 7.13
N VAL A 140 -1.20 -10.18 6.11
CA VAL A 140 -2.31 -10.51 5.19
C VAL A 140 -2.03 -11.82 4.44
N MET A 141 -0.84 -11.98 3.88
CA MET A 141 -0.47 -13.20 3.16
C MET A 141 -0.48 -14.43 4.08
N LEU A 142 0.13 -14.34 5.27
CA LEU A 142 0.15 -15.42 6.26
C LEU A 142 -1.25 -15.76 6.78
N SER A 143 -2.13 -14.76 6.91
CA SER A 143 -3.53 -14.96 7.29
C SER A 143 -4.31 -15.74 6.23
N GLY A 144 -4.05 -15.46 4.93
CA GLY A 144 -4.62 -16.24 3.84
C GLY A 144 -4.23 -17.72 3.91
N GLN A 145 -2.95 -17.99 4.20
CA GLN A 145 -2.47 -19.35 4.40
C GLN A 145 -3.10 -20.01 5.65
N TYR A 146 -3.14 -19.28 6.77
CA TYR A 146 -3.76 -19.76 8.01
C TYR A 146 -5.23 -20.14 7.80
N ALA A 147 -5.98 -19.29 7.10
CA ALA A 147 -7.40 -19.48 6.84
C ALA A 147 -7.66 -20.78 6.05
N VAL A 148 -6.89 -21.05 5.00
CA VAL A 148 -7.00 -22.28 4.19
C VAL A 148 -6.64 -23.52 5.00
N VAL A 149 -5.52 -23.49 5.73
CA VAL A 149 -5.08 -24.62 6.56
C VAL A 149 -6.08 -24.92 7.67
N THR A 150 -6.67 -23.89 8.29
CA THR A 150 -7.69 -24.04 9.33
C THR A 150 -8.93 -24.75 8.79
N LYS A 151 -9.39 -24.43 7.56
CA LYS A 151 -10.53 -25.12 6.95
C LYS A 151 -10.26 -26.58 6.61
N LEU A 152 -9.03 -26.90 6.18
CA LEU A 152 -8.65 -28.31 6.02
C LEU A 152 -8.64 -29.04 7.36
N HIS A 153 -8.09 -28.42 8.41
CA HIS A 153 -8.10 -29.00 9.75
C HIS A 153 -9.52 -29.20 10.31
N GLU A 154 -10.41 -28.22 10.16
CA GLU A 154 -11.83 -28.34 10.53
C GLU A 154 -12.49 -29.54 9.81
N TRP A 155 -12.25 -29.69 8.51
CA TRP A 155 -12.81 -30.78 7.70
C TRP A 155 -12.29 -32.16 8.12
N TYR A 156 -10.99 -32.29 8.41
CA TYR A 156 -10.45 -33.55 8.95
C TYR A 156 -10.98 -33.87 10.34
N SER A 157 -11.01 -32.88 11.23
CA SER A 157 -11.40 -33.07 12.63
C SER A 157 -12.89 -33.36 12.80
N ALA A 158 -13.73 -32.98 11.83
CA ALA A 158 -15.15 -33.32 11.81
C ALA A 158 -15.43 -34.79 11.47
N ALA A 159 -14.46 -35.51 10.90
CA ALA A 159 -14.63 -36.90 10.46
C ALA A 159 -14.11 -37.90 11.51
N SER A 160 -14.87 -38.97 11.76
CA SER A 160 -14.39 -40.13 12.55
C SER A 160 -13.59 -41.13 11.69
N GLY A 161 -13.04 -40.68 10.55
CA GLY A 161 -12.44 -41.52 9.51
C GLY A 161 -12.08 -40.70 8.25
N VAL A 162 -12.24 -41.28 7.07
CA VAL A 162 -12.06 -40.55 5.81
C VAL A 162 -13.14 -39.45 5.71
N PRO A 163 -12.77 -38.17 5.53
CA PRO A 163 -13.77 -37.11 5.42
C PRO A 163 -14.71 -37.32 4.22
N GLU A 164 -16.00 -37.08 4.44
CA GLU A 164 -17.02 -37.09 3.38
C GLU A 164 -16.77 -35.99 2.35
N ASP A 165 -17.39 -36.15 1.18
CA ASP A 165 -17.37 -35.14 0.13
C ASP A 165 -17.97 -33.83 0.64
N ALA A 166 -17.14 -32.80 0.67
CA ALA A 166 -17.50 -31.47 1.11
C ALA A 166 -16.89 -30.42 0.20
N TYR A 167 -17.37 -29.19 0.32
CA TYR A 167 -16.94 -28.05 -0.47
C TYR A 167 -16.70 -26.85 0.42
N LEU A 168 -15.66 -26.06 0.14
CA LEU A 168 -15.48 -24.73 0.72
C LEU A 168 -16.32 -23.73 -0.08
N ASP A 169 -17.31 -23.11 0.56
CA ASP A 169 -18.03 -21.97 0.01
C ASP A 169 -17.19 -20.70 0.19
N VAL A 170 -16.61 -20.19 -0.92
CA VAL A 170 -15.66 -19.07 -0.89
C VAL A 170 -16.32 -17.76 -0.44
N ARG A 171 -17.64 -17.61 -0.63
CA ARG A 171 -18.35 -16.37 -0.27
C ARG A 171 -18.52 -16.19 1.22
N ARG A 172 -18.78 -17.28 1.93
CA ARG A 172 -18.97 -17.29 3.38
C ARG A 172 -17.76 -17.81 4.15
N PHE A 173 -16.84 -18.46 3.44
CA PHE A 173 -15.71 -19.17 4.00
C PHE A 173 -16.16 -20.27 4.98
N GLU A 174 -17.15 -21.06 4.56
CA GLU A 174 -17.77 -22.14 5.33
C GLU A 174 -17.70 -23.48 4.58
N ILE A 175 -17.63 -24.59 5.31
CA ILE A 175 -17.68 -25.94 4.73
C ILE A 175 -19.14 -26.33 4.53
N VAL A 176 -19.50 -26.75 3.32
CA VAL A 176 -20.85 -27.16 2.93
C VAL A 176 -20.83 -28.53 2.23
N ASN A 177 -21.97 -29.22 2.21
CA ASN A 177 -22.12 -30.58 1.66
C ASN A 177 -22.65 -30.61 0.22
N GLN A 178 -22.87 -29.46 -0.42
CA GLN A 178 -23.42 -29.38 -1.78
C GLN A 178 -22.50 -28.62 -2.72
N ALA A 179 -22.31 -29.17 -3.92
CA ALA A 179 -21.64 -28.49 -5.02
C ALA A 179 -22.38 -27.20 -5.42
N GLY A 180 -21.68 -26.26 -6.06
CA GLY A 180 -22.29 -25.04 -6.55
C GLY A 180 -21.27 -24.01 -7.04
N PRO A 181 -21.74 -22.90 -7.64
CA PRO A 181 -20.88 -21.79 -8.04
C PRO A 181 -20.11 -21.20 -6.84
N ALA A 182 -18.86 -20.80 -7.05
CA ALA A 182 -17.96 -20.28 -6.00
C ALA A 182 -17.67 -21.26 -4.85
N ARG A 183 -17.75 -22.56 -5.13
CA ARG A 183 -17.40 -23.62 -4.18
C ARG A 183 -16.24 -24.47 -4.70
N ILE A 184 -15.29 -24.78 -3.83
CA ILE A 184 -14.11 -25.60 -4.15
C ILE A 184 -14.27 -26.94 -3.45
N PRO A 185 -14.17 -28.10 -4.15
CA PRO A 185 -14.14 -29.39 -3.48
C PRO A 185 -13.03 -29.44 -2.44
N MET A 186 -13.32 -29.91 -1.22
CA MET A 186 -12.33 -29.97 -0.14
C MET A 186 -11.15 -30.89 -0.50
N ARG A 187 -11.38 -31.92 -1.31
CA ARG A 187 -10.34 -32.79 -1.89
C ARG A 187 -9.38 -32.04 -2.83
N ASP A 188 -9.91 -31.13 -3.65
CA ASP A 188 -9.09 -30.31 -4.53
C ASP A 188 -8.29 -29.28 -3.72
N LEU A 189 -8.90 -28.70 -2.69
CA LEU A 189 -8.22 -27.81 -1.75
C LEU A 189 -7.14 -28.55 -0.95
N GLU A 190 -7.42 -29.79 -0.54
CA GLU A 190 -6.48 -30.70 0.10
C GLU A 190 -5.29 -30.94 -0.84
N ILE A 191 -5.52 -31.34 -2.08
CA ILE A 191 -4.46 -31.56 -3.09
C ILE A 191 -3.66 -30.28 -3.35
N ALA A 192 -4.33 -29.14 -3.51
CA ALA A 192 -3.69 -27.85 -3.74
C ALA A 192 -2.88 -27.34 -2.54
N THR A 193 -3.17 -27.86 -1.35
CA THR A 193 -2.44 -27.55 -0.11
C THR A 193 -1.40 -28.62 0.24
N HIS A 194 -1.57 -29.85 -0.26
CA HIS A 194 -0.63 -30.97 -0.13
C HIS A 194 0.61 -30.73 -1.00
N GLY A 195 1.45 -29.84 -0.51
CA GLY A 195 2.90 -29.97 -0.62
C GLY A 195 3.41 -30.91 0.47
N GLY A 196 2.88 -30.81 1.68
CA GLY A 196 3.11 -31.72 2.79
C GLY A 196 2.56 -31.11 4.05
N VAL A 197 2.72 -31.79 5.18
CA VAL A 197 1.96 -31.48 6.39
C VAL A 197 2.45 -30.15 6.97
N THR A 198 1.64 -29.09 6.81
CA THR A 198 1.79 -27.82 7.54
C THR A 198 0.98 -27.90 8.83
N MET A 199 1.65 -28.04 9.97
CA MET A 199 1.04 -28.06 11.29
C MET A 199 1.18 -26.71 11.99
N LEU A 200 0.14 -26.27 12.69
CA LEU A 200 0.24 -25.18 13.64
C LEU A 200 0.72 -25.75 14.98
N THR A 201 1.88 -25.29 15.45
CA THR A 201 2.43 -25.63 16.78
C THR A 201 2.38 -24.41 17.71
N GLN A 202 2.68 -24.59 18.99
CA GLN A 202 2.76 -23.50 19.96
C GLN A 202 3.82 -22.43 19.60
N THR A 203 4.76 -22.75 18.70
CA THR A 203 5.84 -21.85 18.26
C THR A 203 5.66 -21.31 16.84
N GLY A 204 4.55 -21.63 16.16
CA GLY A 204 4.29 -21.20 14.78
C GLY A 204 3.99 -22.37 13.83
N PHE A 205 3.95 -22.09 12.52
CA PHE A 205 3.77 -23.12 11.49
C PHE A 205 5.04 -23.99 11.38
N VAL A 206 4.84 -25.30 11.14
CA VAL A 206 5.91 -26.27 10.84
C VAL A 206 5.50 -27.09 9.63
N SER A 207 6.28 -27.08 8.54
CA SER A 207 6.02 -27.87 7.33
C SER A 207 6.96 -29.09 7.17
N ILE A 208 6.38 -30.26 6.85
CA ILE A 208 7.10 -31.49 6.46
C ILE A 208 6.76 -31.86 5.00
N ASP A 209 7.76 -31.63 4.14
CA ASP A 209 7.90 -31.97 2.70
C ASP A 209 6.95 -31.28 1.70
N ARG A 210 7.39 -31.26 0.42
CA ARG A 210 6.90 -30.63 -0.85
C ARG A 210 6.17 -29.27 -0.78
N PHE A 211 6.29 -28.50 -1.87
CA PHE A 211 5.75 -27.15 -2.00
C PHE A 211 4.36 -27.17 -2.64
N SER A 212 3.38 -26.47 -2.07
CA SER A 212 1.98 -26.57 -2.50
C SER A 212 1.59 -25.49 -3.53
N PRO A 213 0.67 -25.79 -4.47
CA PRO A 213 0.09 -24.78 -5.37
C PRO A 213 -0.47 -23.53 -4.67
N VAL A 214 -1.07 -23.70 -3.48
CA VAL A 214 -1.56 -22.56 -2.68
C VAL A 214 -0.41 -21.67 -2.22
N GLN A 215 0.70 -22.25 -1.76
CA GLN A 215 1.89 -21.49 -1.37
C GLN A 215 2.51 -20.75 -2.57
N GLN A 216 2.56 -21.39 -3.75
CA GLN A 216 3.02 -20.73 -4.98
C GLN A 216 2.23 -19.46 -5.29
N LEU A 217 0.90 -19.55 -5.19
CA LEU A 217 0.02 -18.42 -5.45
C LEU A 217 0.23 -17.29 -4.43
N LEU A 218 0.11 -17.61 -3.13
CA LEU A 218 0.19 -16.62 -2.06
C LEU A 218 1.55 -15.94 -1.99
N TYR A 219 2.63 -16.71 -2.07
CA TYR A 219 3.98 -16.16 -1.98
C TYR A 219 4.36 -15.42 -3.25
N GLY A 220 4.04 -15.96 -4.42
CA GLY A 220 4.25 -15.28 -5.69
C GLY A 220 3.55 -13.92 -5.75
N GLN A 221 2.30 -13.85 -5.26
CA GLN A 221 1.57 -12.58 -5.12
C GLN A 221 2.25 -11.62 -4.16
N TRP A 222 2.72 -12.10 -3.00
CA TRP A 222 3.41 -11.25 -2.03
C TRP A 222 4.74 -10.70 -2.57
N PHE A 223 5.59 -11.53 -3.18
CA PHE A 223 6.86 -11.08 -3.79
C PHE A 223 6.61 -10.09 -4.93
N ALA A 224 5.58 -10.31 -5.75
CA ALA A 224 5.20 -9.38 -6.81
C ALA A 224 4.72 -8.03 -6.25
N TYR A 225 3.82 -8.06 -5.26
CA TYR A 225 3.32 -6.87 -4.59
C TYR A 225 4.45 -6.10 -3.91
N MET A 226 5.28 -6.77 -3.11
CA MET A 226 6.36 -6.13 -2.36
C MET A 226 7.43 -5.53 -3.29
N HIS A 227 7.72 -6.18 -4.41
CA HIS A 227 8.61 -5.61 -5.43
C HIS A 227 8.05 -4.31 -6.01
N SER A 228 6.79 -4.31 -6.45
CA SER A 228 6.16 -3.09 -6.99
C SER A 228 6.05 -1.99 -5.95
N LEU A 229 5.66 -2.34 -4.72
CA LEU A 229 5.60 -1.39 -3.61
C LEU A 229 6.95 -0.72 -3.39
N TRP A 230 8.01 -1.51 -3.31
CA TRP A 230 9.37 -1.00 -3.18
C TRP A 230 9.78 -0.13 -4.38
N ASP A 231 9.76 -0.67 -5.60
CA ASP A 231 10.39 -0.03 -6.77
C ASP A 231 9.59 1.18 -7.27
N GLU A 232 8.26 1.11 -7.23
CA GLU A 232 7.37 2.15 -7.78
C GLU A 232 7.04 3.24 -6.77
N GLN A 233 6.86 2.89 -5.48
CA GLN A 233 6.36 3.84 -4.49
C GLN A 233 7.46 4.36 -3.55
N TYR A 234 8.32 3.49 -3.03
CA TYR A 234 9.23 3.85 -1.94
C TYR A 234 10.65 4.19 -2.37
N ARG A 235 11.20 3.48 -3.36
CA ARG A 235 12.62 3.60 -3.73
C ARG A 235 13.00 5.01 -4.16
N GLY A 236 12.14 5.67 -4.94
CA GLY A 236 12.32 7.06 -5.35
C GLY A 236 12.20 8.05 -4.18
N ARG A 237 11.24 7.82 -3.26
CA ARG A 237 11.05 8.65 -2.05
C ARG A 237 12.26 8.55 -1.12
N VAL A 238 12.80 7.35 -0.92
CA VAL A 238 14.02 7.10 -0.15
C VAL A 238 15.21 7.82 -0.79
N ALA A 239 15.38 7.74 -2.10
CA ALA A 239 16.45 8.45 -2.81
C ALA A 239 16.36 9.97 -2.62
N ALA A 240 15.17 10.54 -2.81
CA ALA A 240 14.94 11.96 -2.61
C ALA A 240 15.22 12.40 -1.16
N ALA A 241 14.85 11.58 -0.17
CA ALA A 241 15.06 11.87 1.25
C ALA A 241 16.52 11.77 1.70
N HIS A 242 17.37 11.01 0.98
CA HIS A 242 18.83 11.03 1.17
C HIS A 242 19.49 12.31 0.65
N GLY A 243 18.77 13.16 -0.09
CA GLY A 243 19.25 14.45 -0.57
C GLY A 243 20.24 14.33 -1.73
N THR A 244 21.40 14.96 -1.60
CA THR A 244 22.43 15.02 -2.65
C THR A 244 23.58 14.07 -2.38
N ALA A 245 24.09 13.47 -3.45
CA ALA A 245 25.28 12.64 -3.45
C ALA A 245 26.55 13.50 -3.31
N PRO A 246 27.72 12.89 -3.04
CA PRO A 246 28.99 13.62 -2.87
C PRO A 246 29.44 14.45 -4.08
N ASP A 247 28.90 14.17 -5.27
CA ASP A 247 29.17 14.92 -6.50
C ASP A 247 28.24 16.14 -6.70
N GLY A 248 27.35 16.39 -5.74
CA GLY A 248 26.40 17.50 -5.74
C GLY A 248 25.08 17.23 -6.47
N ASN A 249 24.90 16.08 -7.12
CA ASN A 249 23.65 15.72 -7.79
C ASN A 249 22.68 15.00 -6.83
N PRO A 250 21.36 15.06 -7.04
CA PRO A 250 20.41 14.23 -6.29
C PRO A 250 20.69 12.74 -6.48
N TRP A 251 20.43 11.94 -5.45
CA TRP A 251 20.49 10.48 -5.57
C TRP A 251 19.47 9.96 -6.58
N ASP A 252 19.89 9.04 -7.45
CA ASP A 252 18.98 8.32 -8.33
C ASP A 252 18.36 7.15 -7.56
N SER A 253 17.11 6.78 -7.86
CA SER A 253 16.48 5.62 -7.23
C SER A 253 17.31 4.34 -7.40
N ARG A 254 18.06 4.21 -8.51
CA ARG A 254 18.96 3.09 -8.81
C ARG A 254 20.20 3.02 -7.91
N ASP A 255 20.57 4.13 -7.27
CA ASP A 255 21.64 4.18 -6.28
C ASP A 255 21.19 3.60 -4.94
N ILE A 256 19.87 3.58 -4.68
CA ILE A 256 19.29 2.92 -3.52
C ILE A 256 19.27 1.41 -3.80
N ARG A 257 20.23 0.71 -3.21
CA ARG A 257 20.44 -0.73 -3.34
C ARG A 257 20.36 -1.36 -1.97
N VAL A 258 19.32 -2.15 -1.76
CA VAL A 258 19.08 -2.89 -0.53
C VAL A 258 19.02 -4.37 -0.89
N PRO A 259 19.94 -5.20 -0.37
CA PRO A 259 20.05 -6.61 -0.75
C PRO A 259 18.73 -7.38 -0.64
N LEU A 260 17.96 -7.19 0.44
CA LEU A 260 16.67 -7.86 0.62
C LEU A 260 15.67 -7.56 -0.52
N PHE A 261 15.57 -6.31 -0.97
CA PHE A 261 14.67 -5.97 -2.08
C PHE A 261 15.21 -6.46 -3.43
N GLY A 262 16.54 -6.60 -3.55
CA GLY A 262 17.18 -7.31 -4.66
C GLY A 262 16.78 -8.78 -4.71
N ASP A 263 16.78 -9.46 -3.56
CA ASP A 263 16.35 -10.85 -3.44
C ASP A 263 14.88 -11.03 -3.75
N ILE A 264 14.01 -10.15 -3.23
CA ILE A 264 12.58 -10.13 -3.56
C ILE A 264 12.35 -10.05 -5.07
N ARG A 265 13.11 -9.22 -5.80
CA ARG A 265 13.06 -9.14 -7.27
C ARG A 265 13.42 -10.47 -7.92
N ARG A 266 14.54 -11.08 -7.52
CA ARG A 266 15.03 -12.35 -8.08
C ARG A 266 14.02 -13.48 -7.85
N ILE A 267 13.49 -13.59 -6.63
CA ILE A 267 12.47 -14.58 -6.27
C ILE A 267 11.21 -14.36 -7.10
N ARG A 268 10.70 -13.12 -7.16
CA ARG A 268 9.55 -12.77 -8.01
C ARG A 268 9.75 -13.25 -9.46
N ASN A 269 10.92 -13.00 -10.03
CA ASN A 269 11.20 -13.36 -11.42
C ASN A 269 11.07 -14.88 -11.63
N ASP A 270 11.58 -15.70 -10.71
CA ASP A 270 11.45 -17.16 -10.80
C ASP A 270 9.99 -17.64 -10.65
N PHE A 271 9.21 -17.02 -9.76
CA PHE A 271 7.79 -17.34 -9.62
C PHE A 271 6.96 -16.96 -10.85
N ILE A 272 7.19 -15.78 -11.42
CA ILE A 272 6.38 -15.25 -12.53
C ILE A 272 6.82 -15.84 -13.88
N HIS A 273 8.12 -15.98 -14.11
CA HIS A 273 8.67 -16.32 -15.43
C HIS A 273 9.10 -17.79 -15.54
N ASN A 274 9.57 -18.41 -14.45
CA ASN A 274 10.10 -19.77 -14.45
C ASN A 274 9.17 -20.80 -13.79
N LYS A 275 7.88 -20.45 -13.59
CA LYS A 275 6.87 -21.32 -12.96
C LYS A 275 7.31 -21.87 -11.60
N GLY A 276 8.11 -21.09 -10.86
CA GLY A 276 8.65 -21.50 -9.57
C GLY A 276 9.82 -22.48 -9.66
N ILE A 277 10.49 -22.61 -10.80
CA ILE A 277 11.82 -23.23 -10.90
C ILE A 277 12.86 -22.14 -10.64
N VAL A 278 13.79 -22.41 -9.73
CA VAL A 278 14.85 -21.49 -9.34
C VAL A 278 15.86 -21.32 -10.47
N ASP A 279 16.14 -20.06 -10.79
CA ASP A 279 17.22 -19.59 -11.67
C ASP A 279 17.85 -18.36 -10.99
N GLU A 280 17.20 -17.19 -11.05
CA GLU A 280 17.72 -15.95 -10.47
C GLU A 280 17.78 -16.00 -8.93
N ALA A 281 16.86 -16.71 -8.27
CA ALA A 281 16.77 -16.77 -6.81
C ALA A 281 17.91 -17.59 -6.18
N SER A 282 18.67 -18.36 -6.98
CA SER A 282 19.88 -19.05 -6.53
C SER A 282 21.01 -18.06 -6.16
N GLU A 283 20.94 -16.84 -6.69
CA GLU A 283 21.90 -15.76 -6.49
C GLU A 283 21.42 -14.71 -5.46
N THR A 284 20.56 -15.11 -4.53
CA THR A 284 20.09 -14.26 -3.44
C THR A 284 21.20 -13.97 -2.43
N GLU A 285 21.27 -12.72 -1.98
CA GLU A 285 22.35 -12.21 -1.11
C GLU A 285 22.03 -12.37 0.39
N VAL A 286 20.75 -12.34 0.75
CA VAL A 286 20.26 -12.42 2.14
C VAL A 286 19.39 -13.66 2.34
N LEU A 287 18.51 -13.96 1.38
CA LEU A 287 17.51 -15.02 1.46
C LEU A 287 18.05 -16.34 0.86
N HIS A 288 18.97 -17.00 1.57
CA HIS A 288 19.65 -18.23 1.13
C HIS A 288 18.78 -19.50 1.17
N TRP A 289 17.58 -19.43 0.58
CA TRP A 289 16.58 -20.51 0.64
C TRP A 289 16.62 -21.46 -0.55
N PHE A 290 17.31 -21.07 -1.62
CA PHE A 290 17.13 -21.65 -2.95
C PHE A 290 18.34 -22.42 -3.43
N THR A 291 18.10 -23.34 -4.36
CA THR A 291 19.14 -24.07 -5.09
C THR A 291 18.77 -24.06 -6.56
N ASP A 292 19.71 -23.68 -7.42
CA ASP A 292 19.53 -23.60 -8.86
C ASP A 292 18.93 -24.90 -9.46
N GLY A 293 18.01 -24.74 -10.41
CA GLY A 293 17.31 -25.82 -11.11
C GLY A 293 16.29 -26.60 -10.26
N LYS A 294 16.10 -26.26 -8.98
CA LYS A 294 15.08 -26.90 -8.12
C LYS A 294 13.80 -26.07 -8.08
N VAL A 295 12.71 -26.70 -7.64
CA VAL A 295 11.47 -25.96 -7.32
C VAL A 295 11.76 -25.01 -6.15
N ALA A 296 11.29 -23.77 -6.27
CA ALA A 296 11.37 -22.70 -5.28
C ALA A 296 10.45 -23.01 -4.07
N ALA A 297 10.79 -24.06 -3.34
CA ALA A 297 10.01 -24.59 -2.23
C ALA A 297 10.20 -23.76 -0.96
N ILE A 298 9.55 -22.60 -0.90
CA ILE A 298 9.60 -21.72 0.27
C ILE A 298 8.72 -22.31 1.37
N LYS A 299 9.30 -22.48 2.55
CA LYS A 299 8.59 -22.96 3.74
C LYS A 299 7.90 -21.81 4.48
N PRO A 300 6.81 -22.08 5.21
CA PRO A 300 6.13 -21.05 6.01
C PRO A 300 7.06 -20.35 7.00
N GLU A 301 8.01 -21.09 7.59
CA GLU A 301 8.95 -20.53 8.57
C GLU A 301 9.93 -19.54 7.92
N GLN A 302 10.27 -19.75 6.65
CA GLN A 302 11.09 -18.82 5.86
C GLN A 302 10.30 -17.53 5.56
N MET A 303 9.00 -17.64 5.25
CA MET A 303 8.17 -16.45 5.09
C MET A 303 7.99 -15.70 6.42
N MET A 304 7.82 -16.42 7.53
CA MET A 304 7.73 -15.81 8.86
C MET A 304 9.01 -15.10 9.27
N SER A 305 10.19 -15.62 8.90
CA SER A 305 11.46 -14.98 9.25
C SER A 305 11.59 -13.58 8.66
N LEU A 306 10.89 -13.27 7.57
CA LEU A 306 10.89 -11.93 6.97
C LEU A 306 10.40 -10.84 7.94
N LEU A 307 9.52 -11.17 8.89
CA LEU A 307 8.99 -10.22 9.88
C LEU A 307 10.10 -9.56 10.72
N THR A 308 11.24 -10.24 10.88
CA THR A 308 12.40 -9.72 11.63
C THR A 308 13.55 -9.30 10.72
N MET A 309 13.40 -9.37 9.40
CA MET A 309 14.46 -9.09 8.42
C MET A 309 14.27 -7.75 7.70
N PHE A 310 13.33 -6.91 8.15
CA PHE A 310 13.13 -5.60 7.53
C PHE A 310 14.45 -4.78 7.54
N PRO A 311 14.91 -4.26 6.38
CA PRO A 311 16.27 -3.75 6.21
C PRO A 311 16.37 -2.27 6.63
N GLU A 312 15.97 -1.95 7.87
CA GLU A 312 15.94 -0.57 8.37
C GLU A 312 17.32 0.10 8.31
N ALA A 313 18.37 -0.58 8.79
CA ALA A 313 19.71 -0.04 8.82
C ALA A 313 20.25 0.25 7.40
N ASP A 314 19.97 -0.63 6.44
CA ASP A 314 20.40 -0.47 5.04
C ASP A 314 19.71 0.74 4.39
N LEU A 315 18.44 0.97 4.72
CA LEU A 315 17.66 2.10 4.19
C LEU A 315 18.08 3.46 4.75
N LEU A 316 18.50 3.49 6.02
CA LEU A 316 18.94 4.71 6.71
C LEU A 316 20.39 5.06 6.39
N THR A 317 21.19 4.08 5.97
CA THR A 317 22.60 4.32 5.62
C THR A 317 22.70 5.06 4.29
N ALA A 318 23.61 6.04 4.22
CA ALA A 318 23.85 6.80 3.00
C ALA A 318 24.23 5.85 1.84
N PRO A 319 23.59 5.97 0.67
CA PRO A 319 23.80 5.05 -0.44
C PRO A 319 25.19 5.21 -1.06
N THR A 320 25.59 4.21 -1.83
CA THR A 320 26.80 4.26 -2.66
C THR A 320 26.39 4.42 -4.11
N GLN A 321 26.99 5.38 -4.83
CA GLN A 321 26.68 5.60 -6.24
C GLN A 321 26.86 4.32 -7.04
N ALA A 322 25.81 3.92 -7.76
CA ALA A 322 25.92 2.89 -8.76
C ALA A 322 26.95 3.32 -9.81
N GLY A 323 27.89 2.45 -10.16
CA GLY A 323 28.75 2.68 -11.31
C GLY A 323 27.90 3.08 -12.51
N ARG A 324 28.22 4.24 -13.12
CA ARG A 324 27.38 4.89 -14.15
C ARG A 324 26.86 3.83 -15.13
N PRO A 325 25.53 3.61 -15.21
CA PRO A 325 24.99 2.59 -16.08
C PRO A 325 25.37 2.90 -17.54
N SER A 326 25.61 1.84 -18.32
CA SER A 326 25.77 1.97 -19.76
C SER A 326 24.55 2.71 -20.31
N ARG A 327 24.80 3.74 -21.13
CA ARG A 327 23.73 4.55 -21.74
C ARG A 327 22.72 3.64 -22.41
N LYS A 328 21.47 3.66 -21.92
CA LYS A 328 20.38 2.95 -22.59
C LYS A 328 20.06 3.65 -23.91
N PRO A 329 19.82 2.91 -25.00
CA PRO A 329 19.30 3.50 -26.22
C PRO A 329 17.93 4.13 -25.93
N LEU A 330 17.64 5.27 -26.56
CA LEU A 330 16.34 5.92 -26.42
C LEU A 330 15.25 4.99 -26.98
N PRO A 331 14.10 4.85 -26.30
CA PRO A 331 13.03 3.92 -26.73
C PRO A 331 12.29 4.40 -27.98
N TRP A 332 12.52 5.64 -28.42
CA TRP A 332 11.94 6.23 -29.61
C TRP A 332 12.99 6.43 -30.71
N SER A 333 12.57 6.25 -31.96
CA SER A 333 13.37 6.55 -33.14
C SER A 333 13.32 8.05 -33.47
N ALA A 334 14.46 8.61 -33.88
CA ALA A 334 14.53 9.95 -34.47
C ALA A 334 14.62 9.85 -35.99
N GLU A 335 14.03 10.83 -36.69
CA GLU A 335 14.13 10.95 -38.14
C GLU A 335 15.60 10.99 -38.60
N PRO A 336 16.03 10.18 -39.58
CA PRO A 336 17.42 10.13 -40.04
C PRO A 336 17.96 11.49 -40.48
N SER A 337 17.13 12.27 -41.17
CA SER A 337 17.49 13.62 -41.65
C SER A 337 17.78 14.60 -40.51
N LEU A 338 17.08 14.46 -39.37
CA LEU A 338 17.31 15.26 -38.18
C LEU A 338 18.61 14.85 -37.48
N LEU A 339 18.88 13.55 -37.38
CA LEU A 339 20.13 13.03 -36.82
C LEU A 339 21.34 13.50 -37.63
N GLU A 340 21.24 13.51 -38.96
CA GLU A 340 22.29 14.04 -39.84
C GLU A 340 22.53 15.53 -39.63
N GLN A 341 21.47 16.34 -39.54
CA GLN A 341 21.57 17.78 -39.28
C GLN A 341 22.26 18.08 -37.94
N VAL A 342 21.90 17.34 -36.89
CA VAL A 342 22.54 17.48 -35.56
C VAL A 342 24.01 17.08 -35.61
N GLN A 343 24.35 15.99 -36.31
CA GLN A 343 25.74 15.56 -36.48
C GLN A 343 26.55 16.58 -37.29
N GLN A 344 25.98 17.14 -38.36
CA GLN A 344 26.61 18.17 -39.19
C GLN A 344 26.86 19.44 -38.37
N ARG A 345 25.86 19.88 -37.58
CA ARG A 345 25.99 21.05 -36.71
C ARG A 345 27.05 20.84 -35.63
N ALA A 346 27.10 19.66 -35.02
CA ALA A 346 28.12 19.34 -34.02
C ALA A 346 29.55 19.36 -34.60
N ARG A 347 29.72 18.95 -35.87
CA ARG A 347 31.00 19.06 -36.58
C ARG A 347 31.38 20.51 -36.87
N GLN A 348 30.42 21.32 -37.32
CA GLN A 348 30.62 22.76 -37.57
C GLN A 348 31.02 23.52 -36.31
N LEU A 349 30.46 23.13 -35.16
CA LEU A 349 30.81 23.70 -33.85
C LEU A 349 32.13 23.17 -33.28
N GLY A 350 32.88 22.35 -34.02
CA GLY A 350 34.16 21.81 -33.57
C GLY A 350 34.06 20.86 -32.36
N MET A 351 32.88 20.28 -32.10
CA MET A 351 32.70 19.45 -30.91
C MET A 351 33.55 18.18 -30.96
N ASN A 352 34.28 17.94 -29.88
CA ASN A 352 35.05 16.72 -29.68
C ASN A 352 34.13 15.50 -29.44
N ARG A 353 34.69 14.29 -29.46
CA ARG A 353 33.93 13.03 -29.32
C ARG A 353 33.16 12.95 -28.00
N LYS A 354 33.65 13.58 -26.93
CA LYS A 354 32.98 13.64 -25.62
C LYS A 354 31.76 14.57 -25.67
N GLY A 355 31.89 15.78 -26.24
CA GLY A 355 30.79 16.72 -26.39
C GLY A 355 29.67 16.20 -27.29
N ARG A 356 30.00 15.52 -28.39
CA ARG A 356 28.98 14.87 -29.25
C ARG A 356 28.14 13.82 -28.53
N LYS A 357 28.76 13.15 -27.55
CA LYS A 357 28.13 12.14 -26.71
C LYS A 357 27.18 12.75 -25.67
N GLU A 358 27.24 14.06 -25.41
CA GLU A 358 26.42 14.77 -24.42
C GLU A 358 25.21 15.48 -25.05
N ILE A 359 25.19 15.66 -26.39
CA ILE A 359 24.08 16.30 -27.14
C ILE A 359 22.71 15.70 -26.78
N GLY A 360 22.62 14.37 -26.69
CA GLY A 360 21.36 13.70 -26.36
C GLY A 360 20.86 14.03 -24.95
N ALA A 361 21.76 14.10 -23.96
CA ALA A 361 21.40 14.46 -22.60
C ALA A 361 20.96 15.93 -22.52
N ALA A 362 21.73 16.84 -23.11
CA ALA A 362 21.41 18.27 -23.14
C ALA A 362 20.06 18.56 -23.83
N ALA A 363 19.73 17.83 -24.89
CA ALA A 363 18.43 17.97 -25.56
C ALA A 363 17.26 17.51 -24.66
N LEU A 364 17.44 16.44 -23.89
CA LEU A 364 16.43 15.94 -22.96
C LEU A 364 16.25 16.87 -21.77
N GLU A 365 17.33 17.41 -21.21
CA GLU A 365 17.29 18.40 -20.14
C GLU A 365 16.57 19.68 -20.58
N LEU A 366 16.83 20.16 -21.81
CA LEU A 366 16.10 21.28 -22.40
C LEU A 366 14.61 20.97 -22.55
N TRP A 367 14.27 19.75 -22.97
CA TRP A 367 12.87 19.34 -23.10
C TRP A 367 12.17 19.28 -21.74
N LEU A 368 12.79 18.70 -20.71
CA LEU A 368 12.24 18.67 -19.34
C LEU A 368 12.07 20.08 -18.77
N THR A 369 13.01 20.97 -19.04
CA THR A 369 12.92 22.38 -18.60
C THR A 369 11.77 23.10 -19.29
N ALA A 370 11.53 22.82 -20.57
CA ALA A 370 10.42 23.40 -21.33
C ALA A 370 9.06 22.77 -21.00
N ASN A 371 9.05 21.57 -20.41
CA ASN A 371 7.84 20.81 -20.05
C ASN A 371 7.93 20.42 -18.56
N PRO A 372 7.85 21.40 -17.65
CA PRO A 372 7.86 21.11 -16.22
C PRO A 372 6.67 20.20 -15.88
N ALA A 373 6.84 19.35 -14.87
CA ALA A 373 5.72 18.56 -14.36
C ALA A 373 4.54 19.50 -14.04
N PRO A 374 3.29 19.10 -14.34
CA PRO A 374 2.15 19.90 -13.95
C PRO A 374 2.24 20.14 -12.44
N ALA A 375 2.23 21.41 -12.04
CA ALA A 375 1.95 21.75 -10.65
C ALA A 375 0.59 21.13 -10.37
N GLY A 376 0.50 20.22 -9.40
CA GLY A 376 -0.77 19.58 -9.07
C GLY A 376 -1.83 20.67 -8.92
N ASP A 377 -2.92 20.55 -9.67
CA ASP A 377 -4.05 21.44 -9.56
C ASP A 377 -4.55 21.43 -8.10
N ASP A 378 -4.63 22.63 -7.52
CA ASP A 378 -5.19 22.93 -6.20
C ASP A 378 -6.65 22.44 -6.05
#